data_AF-A0A8S0UCX0-F1
#
_entry.id   AF-A0A8S0UCX0-F1
#
_cell.length_a   1.000
_cell.length_b   1.000
_cell.length_c   1.000
_cell.angle_alpha   90.00
_cell.angle_beta   90.00
_cell.angle_gamma   90.00
#
_symmetry.space_group_name_H-M   'P 1'
#
loop_
_entity.id
_entity.type
_entity.pdbx_description
1 polymer ?
#
loop_
_entity_poly.entity_id
_entity_poly.type
_entity_poly.pdbx_seq_one_letter_code
_entity_poly.pdbx_strand_id
1 'polypeptide(L)' 'MLKPLYFGGVYDTWAPGGEDVRKITNLTLSSSIIFGYLLKSPFGGEGWIVSVDDLEDIIGGHV' A
#
# COMPACT_ATOMS: atom_id res chain seq x y z
N MET A 1 3.03 -11.66 -3.87
CA MET A 1 3.87 -11.68 -2.66
C MET A 1 5.36 -11.61 -2.86
N LEU A 2 6.00 -12.57 -3.51
CA LEU A 2 7.47 -12.62 -3.50
C LEU A 2 8.14 -11.48 -4.31
N LYS A 3 7.45 -10.92 -5.30
CA LYS A 3 7.96 -9.87 -6.19
C LYS A 3 8.41 -8.58 -5.47
N PRO A 4 7.56 -7.92 -4.66
CA PRO A 4 7.94 -6.70 -3.92
C PRO A 4 9.00 -6.92 -2.83
N LEU A 5 8.97 -8.09 -2.18
CA LEU A 5 9.85 -8.41 -1.06
C LEU A 5 11.25 -8.87 -1.52
N TYR A 6 11.30 -9.75 -2.52
CA TYR A 6 12.52 -10.47 -2.89
C TYR A 6 13.01 -10.21 -4.32
N PHE A 7 12.12 -9.91 -5.28
CA PHE A 7 12.49 -9.82 -6.71
C PHE A 7 12.50 -8.39 -7.27
N GLY A 8 13.38 -7.57 -6.72
CA GLY A 8 13.73 -6.26 -7.27
C GLY A 8 12.77 -5.12 -6.95
N GLY A 9 11.72 -5.37 -6.18
CA GLY A 9 10.81 -4.32 -5.71
C GLY A 9 9.65 -4.03 -6.67
N VAL A 10 8.95 -2.94 -6.40
CA VAL A 10 7.83 -2.40 -7.18
C VAL A 10 8.07 -0.91 -7.41
N TYR A 11 7.52 -0.39 -8.49
CA TYR A 11 7.56 1.05 -8.79
C TYR A 11 6.78 1.83 -7.74
N ASP A 12 7.41 2.83 -7.15
CA ASP A 12 6.81 3.76 -6.20
C ASP A 12 6.88 5.19 -6.75
N THR A 13 5.70 5.75 -7.02
CA THR A 13 5.55 7.14 -7.45
C THR A 13 5.72 8.14 -6.31
N TRP A 14 5.65 7.68 -5.06
CA TRP A 14 5.74 8.48 -3.84
C TRP A 14 7.14 8.41 -3.20
N ALA A 15 8.11 7.80 -3.87
CA ALA A 15 9.46 7.68 -3.32
C ALA A 15 10.11 9.07 -3.06
N PRO A 16 10.87 9.24 -1.96
CA PRO A 16 11.53 10.50 -1.65
C PRO A 16 12.55 10.87 -2.73
N GLY A 17 12.33 12.00 -3.43
CA GLY A 17 13.21 12.48 -4.49
C GLY A 17 12.74 12.19 -5.93
N GLY A 18 11.59 11.54 -6.10
CA GLY A 18 10.99 11.26 -7.41
C GLY A 18 10.47 9.83 -7.50
N GLU A 19 10.06 9.41 -8.70
CA GLU A 19 9.59 8.05 -8.95
C GLU A 19 10.78 7.07 -8.99
N ASP A 20 10.73 5.99 -8.20
CA ASP A 20 11.80 4.98 -8.14
C ASP A 20 11.24 3.56 -7.93
N VAL A 21 12.00 2.54 -8.32
CA VAL A 21 11.68 1.14 -8.00
C VAL A 21 12.33 0.79 -6.67
N ARG A 22 11.50 0.54 -5.64
CA ARG A 22 11.99 0.15 -4.32
C ARG A 22 11.47 -1.20 -3.85
N LYS A 23 12.29 -1.89 -3.05
CA LYS A 23 11.87 -3.07 -2.30
C LYS A 23 11.07 -2.65 -1.09
N ILE A 24 9.99 -3.38 -0.81
CA ILE A 24 9.16 -3.13 0.37
C ILE A 24 9.66 -4.02 1.50
N THR A 25 10.16 -3.38 2.57
CA THR A 25 10.78 -4.06 3.71
C THR A 25 9.93 -4.00 4.97
N ASN A 26 9.05 -3.00 5.09
CA ASN A 26 8.18 -2.79 6.25
C ASN A 26 6.72 -2.86 5.80
N LEU A 27 6.08 -4.02 5.95
CA LEU A 27 4.68 -4.19 5.58
C LEU A 27 3.74 -3.71 6.68
N THR A 28 2.64 -3.08 6.30
CA THR A 28 1.53 -2.85 7.22
C THR A 28 0.76 -4.15 7.43
N LEU A 29 1.01 -4.80 8.56
CA LEU A 29 0.28 -6.00 9.01
C LEU A 29 -0.80 -5.68 10.04
N SER A 30 -1.02 -4.39 10.32
CA SER A 30 -2.05 -3.96 11.25
C SER A 30 -3.43 -4.19 10.64
N SER A 31 -4.15 -5.20 11.14
CA SER A 31 -5.50 -5.52 10.66
C SER A 31 -6.45 -4.33 10.79
N SER A 32 -6.29 -3.49 11.81
CA SER A 32 -7.11 -2.29 12.01
C SER A 32 -6.98 -1.28 10.86
N ILE A 33 -5.80 -1.17 10.24
CA ILE A 33 -5.57 -0.25 9.13
C ILE A 33 -6.17 -0.82 7.85
N ILE A 34 -5.91 -2.10 7.56
CA ILE A 34 -6.44 -2.80 6.38
C ILE A 34 -7.98 -2.83 6.39
N PHE A 35 -8.60 -3.21 7.53
CA PHE A 35 -10.06 -3.16 7.66
C PHE A 35 -10.60 -1.73 7.73
N GLY A 36 -9.78 -0.75 8.15
CA GLY A 36 -10.11 0.67 8.09
C GLY A 36 -10.45 1.13 6.68
N TYR A 37 -9.71 0.68 5.67
CA TYR A 37 -10.04 0.96 4.26
C TYR A 37 -11.37 0.35 3.81
N LEU A 38 -11.73 -0.83 4.33
CA LEU A 38 -12.99 -1.49 4.01
C LEU A 38 -14.21 -0.84 4.66
N LEU A 39 -14.01 -0.12 5.77
CA LEU A 39 -15.07 0.56 6.51
C LEU A 39 -15.20 2.04 6.16
N LYS A 40 -14.28 2.59 5.38
CA LYS A 40 -14.36 3.97 4.85
C LYS A 40 -15.57 4.14 3.94
N SER A 41 -16.13 5.35 3.93
CA SER A 41 -17.24 5.72 3.06
C SER A 41 -16.84 5.65 1.58
N PRO A 42 -17.72 5.15 0.68
CA PRO A 42 -17.49 5.17 -0.76
C PRO A 42 -17.77 6.54 -1.40
N PHE A 43 -18.23 7.53 -0.62
CA PHE A 43 -18.54 8.87 -1.13
C PHE A 43 -17.30 9.77 -1.22
N GLY A 44 -17.41 10.82 -2.03
CA GLY A 44 -16.30 11.73 -2.35
C GLY A 44 -15.66 12.32 -1.10
N GLY A 45 -14.34 12.15 -0.98
CA GLY A 45 -13.52 12.63 0.16
C GLY A 45 -12.93 11.51 1.02
N GLU A 46 -13.61 10.36 1.15
CA GLU A 46 -13.08 9.21 1.92
C GLU A 46 -12.54 8.09 1.03
N GLY A 47 -13.12 7.89 -0.15
CA GLY A 47 -12.53 7.07 -1.21
C GLY A 47 -12.43 5.57 -0.95
N TRP A 48 -13.08 5.02 0.09
CA TRP A 48 -13.08 3.59 0.44
C TRP A 48 -11.71 2.91 0.23
N ILE A 49 -11.67 1.76 -0.43
CA ILE A 49 -10.43 1.04 -0.79
C ILE A 49 -9.59 1.75 -1.85
N VAL A 50 -10.16 2.69 -2.61
CA VAL A 50 -9.45 3.47 -3.63
C VAL A 50 -8.57 4.55 -2.99
N SER A 51 -8.75 4.81 -1.68
CA SER A 51 -8.00 5.82 -0.93
C SER A 51 -6.65 5.33 -0.40
N VAL A 52 -6.22 4.10 -0.71
CA VAL A 52 -4.90 3.60 -0.30
C VAL A 52 -3.81 4.39 -1.02
N ASP A 53 -2.86 4.93 -0.26
CA ASP A 53 -1.87 5.90 -0.73
C ASP A 53 -0.41 5.47 -0.51
N ASP A 54 -0.16 4.25 -0.01
CA ASP A 54 1.18 3.67 0.10
C ASP A 54 1.25 2.22 -0.40
N LEU A 55 2.46 1.78 -0.75
CA LEU A 55 2.69 0.42 -1.28
C LEU A 55 2.69 -0.63 -0.16
N GLU A 56 2.99 -0.19 1.06
CA GLU A 56 3.02 -0.98 2.28
C GLU A 56 1.64 -1.55 2.63
N ASP A 57 0.58 -0.74 2.55
CA ASP A 57 -0.80 -1.20 2.80
C ASP A 57 -1.32 -2.04 1.64
N ILE A 58 -0.98 -1.70 0.39
CA ILE A 58 -1.36 -2.50 -0.79
C ILE A 58 -0.78 -3.91 -0.67
N ILE A 59 0.51 -4.04 -0.36
CA ILE A 59 1.15 -5.36 -0.27
C ILE A 59 0.75 -6.06 1.03
N GLY A 60 0.58 -5.32 2.13
CA GLY A 60 0.06 -5.83 3.40
C GLY A 60 -1.35 -6.43 3.28
N GLY A 61 -2.24 -5.81 2.50
CA GLY A 61 -3.59 -6.30 2.24
C GLY A 61 -3.67 -7.58 1.40
N HIS A 62 -2.60 -7.96 0.69
CA HIS A 62 -2.54 -9.20 -0.09
C HIS A 62 -1.99 -10.40 0.71
N VAL A 63 -1.54 -10.20 1.96
CA VAL A 63 -0.93 -11.22 2.85
C VAL A 63 -1.98 -12.18 3.38
#